data_AF-A0A2T2V3D5-F1
#
_entry.id   AF-A0A2T2V3D5-F1
#
_cell.length_a   1.000
_cell.length_b   1.000
_cell.length_c   1.000
_cell.angle_alpha   90.00
_cell.angle_beta   90.00
_cell.angle_gamma   90.00
#
_symmetry.space_group_name_H-M   'P 1'
#
loop_
_entity.id
_entity.type
_entity.pdbx_description
1 polymer ?
#
loop_
_entity_poly.entity_id
_entity_poly.type
_entity_poly.pdbx_seq_one_letter_code
_entity_poly.pdbx_strand_id
1 'polypeptide(L)'
;LSGTGGDGAVFTTTRFVFQNNDLQSTQTVRYPDLVGVEVQRRWLGLGGKRVALTVNRGRATFELTMDFSGAPDAASYVADFLDTAMVRDIDFTPVVEPDATDAGAVRDALDRLRAEQKLTETDYQRLVDVLGGSS
;
A
#
# COMPACT_ATOMS: atom_id res chain seq x y z
N LEU A 1 -4.13 39.73 -7.58
CA LEU A 1 -4.42 38.31 -7.31
C LEU A 1 -3.08 37.65 -6.97
N SER A 2 -2.64 37.76 -5.72
CA SER A 2 -1.38 37.15 -5.26
C SER A 2 -1.67 35.69 -4.90
N GLY A 3 -1.30 34.77 -5.79
CA GLY A 3 -1.28 33.34 -5.44
C GLY A 3 -0.21 33.10 -4.39
N THR A 4 -0.62 32.71 -3.19
CA THR A 4 0.26 32.12 -2.19
C THR A 4 0.67 30.73 -2.73
N GLY A 5 1.96 30.51 -2.97
CA GLY A 5 2.47 29.24 -3.50
C GLY A 5 2.47 28.07 -2.52
N GLY A 6 1.44 27.94 -1.66
CA GLY A 6 1.53 27.17 -0.41
C GLY A 6 0.67 25.90 -0.28
N ASP A 7 -0.25 25.64 -1.20
CA ASP A 7 -1.06 24.41 -1.20
C ASP A 7 -0.90 23.70 -2.55
N GLY A 8 -0.62 22.39 -2.53
CA GLY A 8 -0.42 21.67 -3.78
C GLY A 8 -0.33 20.16 -3.62
N ALA A 9 -0.68 19.47 -4.70
CA ALA A 9 -0.49 18.05 -4.85
C ALA A 9 0.15 17.76 -6.20
N VAL A 10 1.15 16.88 -6.21
CA VAL A 10 1.78 16.34 -7.42
C VAL A 10 1.49 14.85 -7.47
N PHE A 11 0.87 14.42 -8.56
CA PHE A 11 0.55 13.02 -8.83
C PHE A 11 1.56 12.48 -9.83
N THR A 12 2.21 11.38 -9.49
CA THR A 12 3.11 10.65 -10.38
C THR A 12 2.49 9.31 -10.74
N THR A 13 3.22 8.51 -11.52
CA THR A 13 2.81 7.16 -11.90
C THR A 13 2.76 6.18 -10.74
N THR A 14 3.46 6.44 -9.63
CA THR A 14 3.61 5.46 -8.52
C THR A 14 3.21 6.00 -7.15
N ARG A 15 3.04 7.31 -7.03
CA ARG A 15 2.76 7.98 -5.76
C ARG A 15 2.17 9.35 -5.98
N PHE A 16 1.68 9.93 -4.90
CA PHE A 16 1.34 11.34 -4.85
C PHE A 16 2.01 12.00 -3.65
N VAL A 17 2.28 13.28 -3.81
CA VAL A 17 2.92 14.13 -2.81
C VAL A 17 2.04 15.35 -2.62
N PHE A 18 1.70 15.70 -1.39
CA PHE A 18 0.85 16.87 -1.13
C PHE A 18 1.23 17.62 0.15
N GLN A 19 0.77 18.86 0.22
CA GLN A 19 0.93 19.75 1.37
C GLN A 19 -0.31 20.66 1.47
N ASN A 20 -0.93 20.72 2.65
CA ASN A 20 -2.17 21.49 2.90
C ASN A 20 -1.94 22.94 3.33
N ASN A 21 -0.68 23.30 3.58
CA ASN A 21 -0.15 24.66 3.73
C ASN A 21 1.35 24.59 4.04
N ASP A 22 2.04 25.72 3.86
CA ASP A 22 3.48 25.88 4.10
C ASP A 22 3.94 25.56 5.55
N LEU A 23 3.01 25.34 6.49
CA LEU A 23 3.31 25.01 7.89
C LEU A 23 3.25 23.51 8.19
N GLN A 24 2.62 22.71 7.32
CA GLN A 24 2.58 21.25 7.45
C GLN A 24 3.71 20.60 6.65
N SER A 25 4.30 19.55 7.20
CA SER A 25 5.28 18.75 6.46
C SER A 25 4.64 18.14 5.22
N THR A 26 5.36 18.16 4.11
CA THR A 26 4.98 17.46 2.88
C THR A 26 4.72 15.98 3.15
N GLN A 27 3.58 15.48 2.67
CA GLN A 27 3.19 14.09 2.77
C GLN A 27 3.47 13.38 1.45
N THR A 28 4.07 12.18 1.52
CA THR A 28 4.26 11.29 0.37
C THR A 28 3.53 9.99 0.62
N VAL A 29 2.71 9.57 -0.34
CA VAL A 29 1.89 8.35 -0.27
C VAL A 29 2.03 7.59 -1.58
N ARG A 30 2.42 6.32 -1.50
CA ARG A 30 2.41 5.42 -2.67
C ARG A 30 0.99 4.89 -2.87
N TYR A 31 0.58 4.65 -4.11
CA TYR A 31 -0.76 4.11 -4.37
C TYR A 31 -1.04 2.77 -3.68
N PRO A 32 -0.09 1.81 -3.58
CA PRO A 32 -0.31 0.55 -2.84
C PRO A 32 -0.49 0.74 -1.33
N ASP A 33 -0.01 1.85 -0.78
CA ASP A 33 -0.12 2.15 0.65
C ASP A 33 -1.51 2.77 0.96
N LEU A 34 -2.28 3.20 -0.05
CA LEU A 34 -3.60 3.82 0.11
C LEU A 34 -4.67 2.74 0.23
N VAL A 35 -5.49 2.80 1.28
CA VAL A 35 -6.50 1.77 1.58
C VAL A 35 -7.90 2.33 1.85
N GLY A 36 -8.05 3.65 1.80
CA GLY A 36 -9.35 4.31 1.92
C GLY A 36 -9.29 5.74 1.41
N VAL A 37 -10.36 6.17 0.74
CA VAL A 37 -10.53 7.53 0.21
C VAL A 37 -11.96 7.97 0.47
N GLU A 38 -12.15 9.13 1.08
CA GLU A 38 -13.49 9.69 1.32
C GLU A 38 -13.51 11.20 1.07
N VAL A 39 -14.49 11.68 0.30
CA VAL A 39 -14.77 13.12 0.17
C VAL A 39 -15.64 13.57 1.33
N GLN A 40 -15.12 14.47 2.16
CA GLN A 40 -15.86 15.05 3.27
C GLN A 40 -16.17 16.52 3.00
N ARG A 41 -17.42 16.91 3.26
CA ARG A 41 -17.83 18.32 3.28
C ARG A 41 -17.50 18.92 4.64
N ARG A 42 -17.07 20.18 4.67
CA ARG A 42 -17.00 20.91 5.93
C ARG A 42 -18.42 21.28 6.36
N TRP A 43 -18.83 20.78 7.54
CA TRP A 43 -20.11 21.16 8.14
C TRP A 43 -19.95 22.58 8.71
N LEU A 44 -20.93 23.46 8.52
CA LEU A 44 -21.00 24.89 8.93
C LEU A 44 -20.70 25.96 7.86
N GLY A 45 -21.27 25.86 6.65
CA GLY A 45 -21.50 27.03 5.78
C GLY A 45 -20.27 27.71 5.16
N LEU A 46 -19.05 27.24 5.46
CA LEU A 46 -17.79 27.85 5.00
C LEU A 46 -17.38 27.45 3.57
N GLY A 47 -18.20 26.69 2.86
CA GLY A 47 -17.78 26.08 1.59
C GLY A 47 -16.56 25.17 1.78
N GLY A 48 -16.11 24.53 0.71
CA GLY A 48 -14.91 23.70 0.78
C GLY A 48 -15.17 22.22 1.02
N LYS A 49 -14.27 21.42 0.46
CA LYS A 49 -14.23 19.98 0.64
C LYS A 49 -12.84 19.58 1.13
N ARG A 50 -12.72 18.37 1.63
CA ARG A 50 -11.45 17.71 1.90
C ARG A 50 -11.55 16.26 1.45
N VAL A 51 -10.41 15.67 1.16
CA VAL A 51 -10.29 14.24 0.89
C VAL A 51 -9.60 13.60 2.09
N ALA A 52 -10.33 12.78 2.84
CA ALA A 52 -9.76 11.95 3.89
C ALA A 52 -9.13 10.70 3.24
N LEU A 53 -7.94 10.33 3.72
CA LEU A 53 -7.13 9.26 3.16
C LEU A 53 -6.71 8.32 4.30
N THR A 54 -7.03 7.04 4.17
CA THR A 54 -6.52 6.01 5.07
C THR A 54 -5.33 5.34 4.40
N VAL A 55 -4.17 5.35 5.08
CA VAL A 55 -2.89 4.88 4.53
C VAL A 55 -2.25 3.84 5.45
N ASN A 56 -1.88 2.69 4.89
CA ASN A 56 -1.09 1.68 5.57
C ASN A 56 0.41 1.96 5.38
N ARG A 57 1.15 2.00 6.49
CA ARG A 57 2.61 2.15 6.47
C ARG A 57 3.22 1.13 7.43
N GLY A 58 3.79 0.06 6.87
CA GLY A 58 4.30 -1.06 7.65
C GLY A 58 3.15 -1.81 8.34
N ARG A 59 3.14 -1.80 9.68
CA ARG A 59 2.10 -2.48 10.50
C ARG A 59 1.07 -1.52 11.11
N ALA A 60 1.02 -0.28 10.64
CA ALA A 60 0.14 0.74 11.19
C ALA A 60 -0.65 1.45 10.10
N THR A 61 -1.89 1.81 10.44
CA THR A 61 -2.81 2.57 9.61
C THR A 61 -2.86 4.01 10.11
N PHE A 62 -2.80 4.97 9.20
CA PHE A 62 -2.78 6.40 9.48
C PHE A 62 -3.84 7.13 8.66
N GLU A 63 -4.44 8.15 9.28
CA GLU A 63 -5.36 9.05 8.60
C GLU A 63 -4.61 10.31 8.16
N LEU A 64 -4.72 10.61 6.87
CA LEU A 64 -4.26 11.86 6.29
C LEU A 64 -5.46 12.61 5.72
N THR A 65 -5.32 13.91 5.52
CA THR A 65 -6.37 14.74 4.92
C THR A 65 -5.74 15.65 3.89
N MET A 66 -6.30 15.72 2.69
CA MET A 66 -5.96 16.71 1.67
C MET A 66 -7.02 17.82 1.70
N ASP A 67 -6.60 19.06 1.93
CA ASP A 67 -7.50 20.23 2.01
C ASP A 67 -7.79 20.77 0.59
N PHE A 68 -9.08 20.90 0.28
CA PHE A 68 -9.59 21.46 -0.99
C PHE A 68 -10.53 22.65 -0.74
N SER A 69 -10.33 23.38 0.35
CA SER A 69 -11.13 24.58 0.68
C SER A 69 -11.04 25.65 -0.41
N GLY A 70 -9.88 25.83 -1.04
CA GLY A 70 -9.69 26.75 -2.17
C GLY A 70 -10.15 26.21 -3.53
N ALA A 71 -10.41 24.91 -3.65
CA ALA A 71 -10.78 24.25 -4.91
C ALA A 71 -11.74 23.06 -4.68
N PRO A 72 -12.95 23.29 -4.14
CA PRO A 72 -13.86 22.22 -3.73
C PRO A 72 -14.34 21.31 -4.87
N ASP A 73 -14.35 21.81 -6.11
CA ASP A 73 -14.72 21.01 -7.28
C ASP A 73 -13.65 19.98 -7.63
N ALA A 74 -12.36 20.32 -7.42
CA ALA A 74 -11.25 19.40 -7.64
C ALA A 74 -11.24 18.23 -6.66
N ALA A 75 -11.78 18.40 -5.44
CA ALA A 75 -11.76 17.36 -4.42
C ALA A 75 -12.47 16.07 -4.87
N SER A 76 -13.60 16.21 -5.58
CA SER A 76 -14.35 15.06 -6.09
C SER A 76 -13.56 14.33 -7.17
N TYR A 77 -13.01 15.07 -8.14
CA TYR A 77 -12.17 14.50 -9.19
C TYR A 77 -10.92 13.79 -8.63
N VAL A 78 -10.24 14.41 -7.67
CA VAL A 78 -9.05 13.83 -7.04
C VAL A 78 -9.42 12.58 -6.24
N ALA A 79 -10.52 12.59 -5.51
CA ALA A 79 -10.97 11.40 -4.79
C ALA A 79 -11.31 10.26 -5.75
N ASP A 80 -12.06 10.52 -6.83
CA ASP A 80 -12.39 9.51 -7.84
C ASP A 80 -11.12 8.94 -8.50
N PHE A 81 -10.13 9.81 -8.77
CA PHE A 81 -8.83 9.39 -9.28
C PHE A 81 -8.09 8.50 -8.29
N LEU A 82 -8.03 8.87 -7.01
CA LEU A 82 -7.32 8.13 -5.97
C LEU A 82 -8.02 6.81 -5.63
N ASP A 83 -9.35 6.79 -5.62
CA ASP A 83 -10.15 5.57 -5.48
C ASP A 83 -9.91 4.63 -6.66
N THR A 84 -9.90 5.16 -7.89
CA THR A 84 -9.54 4.38 -9.07
C THR A 84 -8.11 3.87 -9.02
N ALA A 85 -7.14 4.68 -8.55
CA ALA A 85 -5.75 4.27 -8.41
C ALA A 85 -5.58 3.17 -7.37
N MET A 86 -6.27 3.30 -6.22
CA MET A 86 -6.34 2.27 -5.19
C MET A 86 -6.87 0.96 -5.79
N VAL A 87 -7.99 0.99 -6.53
CA VAL A 87 -8.58 -0.19 -7.16
C VAL A 87 -7.73 -0.76 -8.29
N ARG A 88 -7.00 0.06 -9.05
CA ARG A 88 -6.11 -0.40 -10.13
C ARG A 88 -4.85 -1.08 -9.62
N ASP A 89 -4.37 -0.67 -8.45
CA ASP A 89 -3.27 -1.34 -7.74
C ASP A 89 -3.76 -2.50 -6.86
N ILE A 90 -5.09 -2.67 -6.70
CA ILE A 90 -5.65 -3.97 -6.34
C ILE A 90 -5.44 -4.85 -7.57
N ASP A 91 -4.27 -5.48 -7.60
CA ASP A 91 -4.06 -6.61 -8.46
C ASP A 91 -5.05 -7.70 -8.01
N PHE A 92 -6.12 -7.90 -8.80
CA PHE A 92 -7.00 -9.06 -8.68
C PHE A 92 -6.36 -10.30 -9.28
N THR A 93 -5.21 -10.16 -9.95
CA THR A 93 -4.27 -11.27 -9.99
C THR A 93 -3.99 -11.56 -8.52
N PRO A 94 -4.30 -12.76 -8.01
CA PRO A 94 -3.83 -13.10 -6.69
C PRO A 94 -2.35 -12.70 -6.67
N VAL A 95 -1.87 -12.05 -5.59
CA VAL A 95 -0.45 -12.05 -5.30
C VAL A 95 -0.10 -13.51 -5.05
N VAL A 96 -0.02 -14.25 -6.15
CA VAL A 96 0.87 -15.34 -6.33
C VAL A 96 2.19 -14.61 -6.51
N GLU A 97 2.74 -14.12 -5.38
CA GLU A 97 4.05 -14.66 -5.04
C GLU A 97 3.86 -16.15 -5.27
N PRO A 98 4.50 -16.75 -6.28
CA PRO A 98 4.53 -18.18 -6.25
C PRO A 98 5.19 -18.48 -4.91
N ASP A 99 4.38 -18.93 -3.98
CA ASP A 99 4.70 -19.95 -3.00
C ASP A 99 5.09 -21.25 -3.76
N ALA A 100 5.76 -21.13 -4.92
CA ALA A 100 6.84 -22.01 -5.30
C ALA A 100 7.88 -21.84 -4.21
N THR A 101 7.60 -22.53 -3.11
CA THR A 101 8.61 -23.01 -2.19
C THR A 101 9.80 -23.40 -3.04
N ASP A 102 10.89 -22.62 -2.94
CA ASP A 102 12.12 -22.94 -3.65
C ASP A 102 12.57 -24.31 -3.13
N ALA A 103 12.24 -25.35 -3.89
CA ALA A 103 12.48 -26.72 -3.49
C ALA A 103 13.97 -26.98 -3.28
N GLY A 104 14.84 -26.20 -3.93
CA GLY A 104 16.28 -26.17 -3.66
C GLY A 104 16.58 -25.60 -2.28
N ALA A 105 16.09 -24.40 -1.98
CA ALA A 105 16.30 -23.77 -0.67
C ALA A 105 15.72 -24.59 0.51
N VAL A 106 14.58 -25.25 0.31
CA VAL A 106 14.01 -26.15 1.34
C VAL A 106 14.85 -27.42 1.48
N ARG A 107 15.34 -28.00 0.38
CA ARG A 107 16.24 -29.16 0.44
C ARG A 107 17.54 -28.83 1.18
N ASP A 108 18.13 -27.66 0.92
CA ASP A 108 19.33 -27.19 1.62
C ASP A 108 19.07 -27.01 3.13
N ALA A 109 17.89 -26.51 3.50
CA ALA A 109 17.50 -26.38 4.90
C ALA A 109 17.30 -27.74 5.59
N LEU A 110 16.71 -28.71 4.89
CA LEU A 110 16.55 -30.08 5.40
C LEU A 110 17.90 -30.79 5.57
N ASP A 111 18.83 -30.60 4.62
CA ASP A 111 20.19 -31.14 4.69
C ASP A 111 20.96 -30.57 5.88
N ARG A 112 20.82 -29.26 6.14
CA ARG A 112 21.39 -28.62 7.33
C ARG A 112 20.81 -29.20 8.62
N LEU A 113 19.48 -29.37 8.71
CA LEU A 113 18.84 -29.93 9.91
C LEU A 113 19.27 -31.39 10.17
N ARG A 114 19.50 -32.16 9.11
CA ARG A 114 20.06 -33.52 9.19
C ARG A 114 21.51 -33.51 9.68
N ALA A 115 22.35 -32.62 9.13
CA ALA A 115 23.74 -32.45 9.56
C ALA A 115 23.83 -32.04 11.05
N GLU A 116 22.87 -31.25 11.52
CA GLU A 116 22.74 -30.85 12.92
C GLU A 116 22.10 -31.93 13.83
N GLN A 117 21.76 -33.11 13.29
CA GLN A 117 21.04 -34.19 14.00
C GLN A 117 19.69 -33.76 14.59
N LYS A 118 19.09 -32.69 14.06
CA LYS A 118 17.79 -32.16 14.46
C LYS A 118 16.63 -32.76 13.66
N LEU A 119 16.95 -33.55 12.64
CA LEU A 119 15.99 -34.24 11.77
C LEU A 119 16.41 -35.70 11.61
N THR A 120 15.47 -36.62 11.84
CA THR A 120 15.71 -38.06 11.67
C THR A 120 15.70 -38.44 10.18
N GLU A 121 16.34 -39.55 9.82
CA GLU A 121 16.36 -40.03 8.44
C GLU A 121 14.95 -40.26 7.89
N THR A 122 14.08 -40.84 8.71
CA THR A 122 12.70 -41.16 8.36
C THR A 122 11.89 -39.90 8.08
N ASP A 123 12.08 -38.84 8.88
CA ASP A 123 11.37 -37.58 8.70
C ASP A 123 11.93 -36.79 7.52
N TYR A 124 13.25 -36.84 7.29
CA TYR A 124 13.89 -36.26 6.11
C TYR A 124 13.31 -36.86 4.82
N GLN A 125 13.24 -38.19 4.72
CA GLN A 125 12.75 -38.85 3.50
C GLN A 125 11.28 -38.50 3.23
N ARG A 126 10.43 -38.50 4.29
CA ARG A 126 9.02 -38.12 4.17
C ARG A 126 8.85 -36.70 3.62
N LEU A 127 9.67 -35.75 4.07
CA LEU A 127 9.59 -34.35 3.66
C LEU A 127 10.09 -34.15 2.22
N VAL A 128 11.15 -34.84 1.81
CA VAL A 128 11.66 -34.83 0.43
C VAL A 128 10.64 -35.43 -0.55
N ASP A 129 9.96 -36.51 -0.17
CA ASP A 129 8.94 -37.14 -1.01
C ASP A 129 7.74 -36.21 -1.24
N VAL A 130 7.32 -35.45 -0.22
CA VAL A 130 6.25 -34.45 -0.33
C VAL A 130 6.66 -33.30 -1.26
N LEU A 131 7.93 -32.87 -1.22
CA LEU A 131 8.48 -31.87 -2.14
C LEU A 131 8.49 -32.34 -3.60
N GLY A 132 8.74 -33.63 -3.85
CA GLY A 132 8.78 -34.21 -5.21
C GLY A 132 7.41 -34.55 -5.81
N GLY A 133 6.34 -34.57 -5.02
CA GLY A 133 4.99 -34.98 -5.44
C GLY A 133 4.07 -33.86 -5.93
N SER A 134 4.53 -32.60 -5.94
CA SER A 134 3.70 -31.42 -6.28
C SER A 134 3.76 -31.00 -7.76
N SER A 135 3.98 -31.94 -8.69
CA SER A 135 3.99 -31.68 -10.16
C SER A 135 2.66 -31.98 -10.82
#